data_AF-A0A200H064-F1
#
_entry.id   AF-A0A200H064-F1
#
_cell.length_a   1.000
_cell.length_b   1.000
_cell.length_c   1.000
_cell.angle_alpha   90.00
_cell.angle_beta   90.00
_cell.angle_gamma   90.00
#
_symmetry.space_group_name_H-M   'P 1'
#
loop_
_entity.id
_entity.type
_entity.pdbx_description
1 polymer ?
#
loop_
_entity_poly.entity_id
_entity_poly.type
_entity_poly.pdbx_seq_one_letter_code
_entity_poly.pdbx_strand_id
1 'polypeptide(L)'
;MPLMEHLRELRTRLTRALLCIVLGVVVAWFLYSPILDLLTQPIERARPALEEQGISTILNMGGVGGAFQFQLKTSLIVGLIISSPLWMWQIWGFVLPALHRHEKIWAIVLTGLGAPLFIGGAVAAYWVLPTAVELLIGFVPEGWENIISGADYLSFILRI
;
A
#
# COMPACT_ATOMS: atom_id res chain seq x y z
N MET A 1 30.65 9.06 17.82
CA MET A 1 29.57 9.80 18.49
C MET A 1 29.21 9.03 19.75
N PRO A 2 29.05 9.67 20.91
CA PRO A 2 28.51 9.02 22.10
C PRO A 2 27.10 8.47 21.83
N LEU A 3 26.76 7.33 22.45
CA LEU A 3 25.48 6.61 22.24
C LEU A 3 24.25 7.52 22.44
N MET A 4 24.35 8.48 23.36
CA MET A 4 23.26 9.42 23.67
C MET A 4 22.96 10.40 22.53
N GLU A 5 23.99 10.81 21.76
CA GLU A 5 23.80 11.66 20.57
C GLU A 5 23.15 10.86 19.44
N HIS A 6 23.53 9.59 19.27
CA HIS A 6 22.94 8.73 18.25
C HIS A 6 21.44 8.46 18.52
N LEU A 7 21.04 8.23 19.77
CA LEU A 7 19.62 8.11 20.14
C LEU A 7 18.83 9.41 19.91
N ARG A 8 19.46 10.57 20.10
CA ARG A 8 18.83 11.86 19.82
C ARG A 8 18.63 12.08 18.32
N GLU A 9 19.57 11.63 17.49
CA GLU A 9 19.44 11.63 16.04
C GLU A 9 18.29 10.71 15.59
N LEU A 10 18.21 9.49 16.15
CA LEU A 10 17.12 8.54 15.87
C LEU A 10 15.76 9.17 16.10
N ARG A 11 15.54 9.77 17.28
CA ARG A 11 14.26 10.42 17.62
C ARG A 11 13.90 11.49 16.60
N THR A 12 14.86 12.35 16.24
CA THR A 12 14.63 13.45 15.31
C THR A 12 14.25 12.95 13.92
N ARG A 13 14.97 11.94 13.42
CA ARG A 13 14.69 11.32 12.11
C ARG A 13 13.36 10.57 12.10
N LEU A 14 13.05 9.85 13.18
CA LEU A 14 11.79 9.15 13.34
C LEU A 14 10.60 10.11 13.37
N THR A 15 10.70 11.23 14.10
CA THR A 15 9.65 12.27 14.09
C THR A 15 9.44 12.86 12.70
N ARG A 16 10.52 13.14 11.96
CA ARG A 16 10.42 13.63 10.57
C ARG A 16 9.80 12.59 9.63
N ALA A 17 10.21 11.33 9.75
CA ALA A 17 9.64 10.22 8.98
C ALA A 17 8.14 10.09 9.22
N LEU A 18 7.72 10.12 10.49
CA LEU A 18 6.31 10.07 10.88
C LEU A 18 5.52 11.26 10.32
N LEU A 19 6.08 12.48 10.38
CA LEU A 19 5.45 13.66 9.78
C LEU A 19 5.28 13.51 8.27
N CYS A 20 6.28 13.00 7.55
CA CYS A 20 6.15 12.72 6.12
C CYS A 20 5.04 11.72 5.82
N ILE A 21 4.91 10.66 6.63
CA ILE A 21 3.84 9.67 6.50
C ILE A 21 2.48 10.34 6.75
N VAL A 22 2.32 11.08 7.85
CA VAL A 22 1.06 11.77 8.18
C VAL A 22 0.65 12.72 7.05
N LEU A 23 1.58 13.50 6.49
CA LEU A 23 1.31 14.36 5.34
C LEU A 23 0.88 13.54 4.11
N GLY A 24 1.54 12.42 3.84
CA GLY A 24 1.14 11.50 2.77
C GLY A 24 -0.27 10.95 2.96
N VAL A 25 -0.65 10.59 4.19
CA VAL A 25 -1.99 10.11 4.55
C VAL A 25 -3.04 11.20 4.35
N VAL A 26 -2.75 12.44 4.75
CA VAL A 26 -3.66 13.58 4.54
C VAL A 26 -3.86 13.81 3.04
N VAL A 27 -2.81 13.77 2.23
CA VAL A 27 -2.90 13.88 0.78
C VAL A 27 -3.75 12.75 0.19
N ALA A 28 -3.50 11.50 0.60
CA ALA A 28 -4.27 10.33 0.16
C ALA A 28 -5.75 10.41 0.57
N TRP A 29 -6.05 11.00 1.74
CA TRP A 29 -7.42 11.21 2.19
C TRP A 29 -8.20 12.14 1.25
N PHE A 30 -7.59 13.25 0.82
CA PHE A 30 -8.22 14.16 -0.15
C PHE A 30 -8.30 13.55 -1.56
N LEU A 31 -7.39 12.66 -1.91
CA LEU A 31 -7.38 11.91 -3.17
C LEU A 31 -8.15 10.58 -3.09
N TYR A 32 -9.01 10.38 -2.09
CA TYR A 32 -9.68 9.10 -1.88
C TYR A 32 -10.54 8.65 -3.08
N SER A 33 -11.27 9.57 -3.73
CA SER A 33 -12.12 9.22 -4.88
C SER A 33 -11.33 8.57 -6.04
N PRO A 34 -10.28 9.21 -6.59
CA PRO A 34 -9.51 8.58 -7.66
C PRO A 34 -8.75 7.32 -7.19
N ILE A 35 -8.36 7.25 -5.92
CA ILE A 35 -7.76 6.02 -5.36
C ILE A 35 -8.79 4.89 -5.33
N LEU A 36 -10.03 5.17 -4.95
CA LEU A 36 -11.10 4.19 -4.92
C LEU A 36 -11.36 3.63 -6.32
N ASP A 37 -11.46 4.49 -7.33
CA ASP A 37 -11.67 4.10 -8.73
C ASP A 37 -10.52 3.22 -9.24
N LEU A 38 -9.27 3.52 -8.83
CA LEU A 38 -8.13 2.65 -9.12
C LEU A 38 -8.27 1.30 -8.43
N LEU A 39 -8.68 1.26 -7.16
CA LEU A 39 -8.82 0.00 -6.43
C LEU A 39 -9.98 -0.87 -6.94
N THR A 40 -11.07 -0.30 -7.47
CA THR A 40 -12.21 -1.10 -7.98
C THR A 40 -12.00 -1.61 -9.40
N GLN A 41 -11.20 -0.92 -10.21
CA GLN A 41 -10.91 -1.30 -11.61
C GLN A 41 -10.49 -2.75 -11.83
N PRO A 42 -9.60 -3.37 -11.02
CA PRO A 42 -9.23 -4.77 -11.18
C PRO A 42 -10.43 -5.73 -11.10
N ILE A 43 -11.37 -5.48 -10.20
CA ILE A 43 -12.60 -6.28 -10.06
C ILE A 43 -13.50 -6.07 -11.28
N GLU A 44 -13.64 -4.83 -11.76
CA GLU A 44 -14.42 -4.52 -12.96
C GLU A 44 -13.85 -5.18 -14.22
N ARG A 45 -12.52 -5.28 -14.33
CA ARG A 45 -11.85 -5.99 -15.43
C ARG A 45 -12.00 -7.50 -15.37
N ALA A 46 -12.04 -8.08 -14.16
CA ALA A 46 -12.28 -9.52 -13.97
C ALA A 46 -13.75 -9.91 -14.13
N ARG A 47 -14.69 -8.97 -13.92
CA ARG A 47 -16.14 -9.20 -14.00
C ARG A 47 -16.62 -9.92 -15.26
N PRO A 48 -16.28 -9.52 -16.50
CA PRO A 48 -16.79 -10.19 -17.70
C PRO A 48 -16.39 -11.68 -17.76
N ALA A 49 -15.16 -12.02 -17.36
CA ALA A 49 -14.71 -13.42 -17.31
C ALA A 49 -15.46 -14.25 -16.25
N LEU A 50 -15.84 -13.61 -15.14
CA LEU A 50 -16.61 -14.24 -14.06
C LEU A 50 -18.10 -14.37 -14.41
N GLU A 51 -18.66 -13.41 -15.15
CA GLU A 51 -20.03 -13.47 -15.66
C GLU A 51 -20.20 -14.58 -16.71
N GLU A 52 -19.19 -14.81 -17.56
CA GLU A 52 -19.15 -15.99 -18.46
C GLU A 52 -19.14 -17.32 -17.69
N GLN A 53 -18.58 -17.35 -16.48
CA GLN A 53 -18.61 -18.49 -15.56
C GLN A 53 -19.88 -18.55 -14.70
N GLY A 54 -20.84 -17.63 -14.89
CA GLY A 54 -22.10 -17.58 -14.15
C GLY A 54 -21.97 -17.10 -12.69
N ILE A 55 -20.89 -16.41 -12.34
CA ILE A 55 -20.61 -15.93 -10.99
C ILE A 55 -20.91 -14.42 -10.88
N SER A 56 -21.96 -14.06 -10.16
CA SER A 56 -22.26 -12.64 -9.85
C SER A 56 -21.39 -12.17 -8.68
N THR A 57 -20.68 -11.05 -8.86
CA THR A 57 -19.82 -10.46 -7.83
C THR A 57 -20.43 -9.15 -7.32
N ILE A 58 -20.70 -9.06 -6.02
CA ILE A 58 -21.25 -7.86 -5.37
C ILE A 58 -20.22 -7.32 -4.39
N LEU A 59 -19.85 -6.05 -4.57
CA LEU A 59 -19.02 -5.30 -3.62
C LEU A 59 -19.92 -4.68 -2.55
N ASN A 60 -19.75 -5.12 -1.31
CA ASN A 60 -20.52 -4.63 -0.17
C ASN A 60 -19.63 -3.87 0.82
N MET A 61 -20.15 -2.78 1.40
CA MET A 61 -19.54 -2.14 2.56
C MET A 61 -20.35 -2.50 3.80
N GLY A 62 -19.92 -3.57 4.48
CA GLY A 62 -20.59 -4.07 5.68
C GLY A 62 -20.50 -3.11 6.87
N GLY A 63 -21.62 -2.90 7.57
CA GLY A 63 -21.71 -2.15 8.82
C GLY A 63 -21.75 -0.64 8.68
N VAL A 64 -22.34 0.05 9.68
CA VAL A 64 -22.56 1.51 9.69
C VAL A 64 -21.25 2.31 9.53
N GLY A 65 -20.13 1.76 10.00
CA GLY A 65 -18.80 2.37 9.89
C GLY A 65 -17.93 1.83 8.75
N GLY A 66 -18.45 0.92 7.90
CA GLY A 66 -17.65 0.21 6.90
C GLY A 66 -16.96 1.13 5.89
N ALA A 67 -17.71 2.09 5.34
CA ALA A 67 -17.18 3.06 4.39
C ALA A 67 -16.07 3.94 4.99
N PHE A 68 -16.27 4.41 6.23
CA PHE A 68 -15.27 5.20 6.94
C PHE A 68 -14.00 4.39 7.23
N GLN A 69 -14.14 3.16 7.70
CA GLN A 69 -12.99 2.28 7.97
C GLN A 69 -12.21 1.96 6.69
N PHE A 70 -12.92 1.72 5.59
CA PHE A 70 -12.30 1.51 4.29
C PHE A 70 -11.52 2.75 3.86
N GLN A 71 -12.15 3.93 3.85
CA GLN A 71 -11.49 5.18 3.48
C GLN A 71 -10.26 5.47 4.35
N LEU A 72 -10.37 5.30 5.67
CA LEU A 72 -9.27 5.51 6.60
C LEU A 72 -8.10 4.56 6.32
N LYS A 73 -8.36 3.26 6.20
CA LYS A 73 -7.32 2.27 5.91
C LYS A 73 -6.67 2.54 4.55
N THR A 74 -7.47 2.77 3.51
CA THR A 74 -6.97 3.09 2.17
C THR A 74 -6.06 4.32 2.19
N SER A 75 -6.49 5.39 2.85
CA SER A 75 -5.69 6.62 2.97
C SER A 75 -4.39 6.40 3.73
N LEU A 76 -4.41 5.57 4.79
CA LEU A 76 -3.20 5.21 5.54
C LEU A 76 -2.18 4.48 4.65
N ILE A 77 -2.64 3.51 3.88
CA ILE A 77 -1.81 2.64 3.05
C ILE A 77 -1.24 3.41 1.86
N VAL A 78 -2.11 4.08 1.09
CA VAL A 78 -1.69 4.85 -0.07
C VAL A 78 -0.81 6.03 0.37
N GLY A 79 -1.14 6.67 1.49
CA GLY A 79 -0.30 7.69 2.08
C GLY A 79 1.10 7.20 2.45
N LEU A 80 1.22 5.99 3.00
CA LEU A 80 2.51 5.35 3.29
C LEU A 80 3.31 5.06 2.01
N ILE A 81 2.65 4.61 0.94
CA ILE A 81 3.28 4.32 -0.36
C ILE A 81 3.77 5.61 -1.02
N ILE A 82 2.94 6.65 -1.10
CA ILE A 82 3.30 7.93 -1.71
C ILE A 82 4.43 8.62 -0.93
N SER A 83 4.42 8.52 0.39
CA SER A 83 5.46 9.11 1.25
C SER A 83 6.74 8.26 1.34
N SER A 84 6.79 7.07 0.72
CA SER A 84 7.94 6.15 0.76
C SER A 84 9.29 6.77 0.46
N PRO A 85 9.46 7.67 -0.54
CA PRO A 85 10.77 8.27 -0.79
C PRO A 85 11.27 9.11 0.38
N LEU A 86 10.36 9.76 1.11
CA LEU A 86 10.70 10.69 2.17
C LEU A 86 11.01 9.95 3.48
N TRP A 87 10.14 9.04 3.91
CA TRP A 87 10.35 8.34 5.19
C TRP A 87 11.46 7.30 5.10
N MET A 88 11.62 6.61 3.96
CA MET A 88 12.73 5.66 3.76
C MET A 88 14.07 6.39 3.82
N TRP A 89 14.17 7.59 3.23
CA TRP A 89 15.36 8.44 3.32
C TRP A 89 15.72 8.80 4.77
N GLN A 90 14.72 9.12 5.59
CA GLN A 90 14.98 9.43 7.01
C GLN A 90 15.48 8.22 7.80
N ILE A 91 14.93 7.02 7.55
CA ILE A 91 15.36 5.78 8.19
C ILE A 91 16.79 5.42 7.76
N TRP A 92 17.07 5.36 6.47
CA TRP A 92 18.41 5.00 6.00
C TRP A 92 19.46 6.06 6.33
N GLY A 93 19.06 7.33 6.38
CA GLY A 93 19.94 8.39 6.84
C GLY A 93 20.39 8.24 8.30
N PHE A 94 19.64 7.52 9.14
CA PHE A 94 20.07 7.15 10.49
C PHE A 94 21.11 6.03 10.49
N VAL A 95 21.00 5.09 9.55
CA VAL A 95 21.90 3.94 9.42
C VAL A 95 23.24 4.36 8.78
N LEU A 96 23.20 5.27 7.80
CA LEU A 96 24.37 5.81 7.09
C LEU A 96 25.60 6.16 7.95
N PRO A 97 25.47 6.90 9.07
CA PRO A 97 26.62 7.28 9.90
C PRO A 97 27.31 6.09 10.58
N ALA A 98 26.62 4.95 10.76
CA ALA A 98 27.18 3.74 11.36
C ALA A 98 28.03 2.91 10.38
N LEU A 99 27.98 3.20 9.08
CA LEU A 99 28.68 2.45 8.03
C LEU A 99 30.09 2.98 7.73
N HIS A 100 30.96 2.10 7.25
CA HIS A 100 32.28 2.48 6.76
C HIS A 100 32.19 3.30 5.46
N ARG A 101 33.23 4.12 5.17
CA ARG A 101 33.22 5.07 4.05
C ARG A 101 32.88 4.44 2.68
N HIS A 102 33.31 3.20 2.45
CA HIS A 102 33.05 2.44 1.22
C HIS A 102 31.61 1.89 1.16
N GLU A 103 31.01 1.56 2.29
CA GLU A 103 29.65 1.03 2.39
C GLU A 103 28.58 2.13 2.31
N LYS A 104 28.94 3.37 2.67
CA LYS A 104 28.04 4.54 2.57
C LYS A 104 27.52 4.77 1.15
N ILE A 105 28.35 4.52 0.13
CA ILE A 105 27.94 4.67 -1.28
C ILE A 105 26.83 3.68 -1.60
N TRP A 106 26.99 2.41 -1.21
CA TRP A 106 25.99 1.37 -1.40
C TRP A 106 24.70 1.65 -0.63
N ALA A 107 24.79 2.17 0.59
CA ALA A 107 23.59 2.56 1.36
C ALA A 107 22.82 3.70 0.70
N ILE A 108 23.51 4.70 0.12
CA ILE A 108 22.85 5.80 -0.61
C ILE A 108 22.19 5.27 -1.88
N VAL A 109 22.90 4.42 -2.65
CA VAL A 109 22.35 3.79 -3.87
C VAL A 109 21.13 2.94 -3.53
N LEU A 110 21.21 2.10 -2.49
CA LEU A 110 20.10 1.28 -2.03
C LEU A 110 18.90 2.12 -1.59
N THR A 111 19.13 3.26 -0.93
CA THR A 111 18.06 4.17 -0.52
C THR A 111 17.41 4.85 -1.73
N GLY A 112 18.23 5.30 -2.68
CA GLY A 112 17.78 5.95 -3.90
C GLY A 112 17.02 5.01 -4.84
N LEU A 113 17.41 3.73 -4.89
CA LEU A 113 16.70 2.69 -5.64
C LEU A 113 15.53 2.09 -4.86
N GLY A 114 15.60 2.10 -3.52
CA GLY A 114 14.61 1.46 -2.66
C GLY A 114 13.22 2.08 -2.79
N ALA A 115 13.12 3.41 -2.88
CA ALA A 115 11.82 4.07 -3.03
C ALA A 115 11.17 3.83 -4.41
N PRO A 116 11.88 3.98 -5.55
CA PRO A 116 11.37 3.55 -6.85
C PRO A 116 11.00 2.07 -6.89
N LEU A 117 11.81 1.19 -6.28
CA LEU A 117 11.53 -0.24 -6.23
C LEU A 117 10.29 -0.56 -5.39
N PHE A 118 10.08 0.15 -4.28
CA PHE A 118 8.90 0.02 -3.45
C PHE A 118 7.62 0.43 -4.20
N ILE A 119 7.67 1.58 -4.89
CA ILE A 119 6.57 2.03 -5.76
C ILE A 119 6.37 1.05 -6.91
N GLY A 120 7.45 0.57 -7.54
CA GLY A 120 7.41 -0.42 -8.61
C GLY A 120 6.78 -1.74 -8.16
N GLY A 121 7.09 -2.20 -6.94
CA GLY A 121 6.46 -3.34 -6.31
C GLY A 121 4.94 -3.14 -6.12
N ALA A 122 4.53 -1.96 -5.64
CA ALA A 122 3.11 -1.64 -5.50
C ALA A 122 2.36 -1.61 -6.85
N VAL A 123 3.00 -1.08 -7.90
CA VAL A 123 2.44 -1.11 -9.27
C VAL A 123 2.37 -2.53 -9.82
N ALA A 124 3.41 -3.35 -9.60
CA ALA A 124 3.42 -4.75 -10.01
C ALA A 124 2.32 -5.55 -9.30
N ALA A 125 2.15 -5.37 -7.99
CA ALA A 125 1.05 -5.96 -7.23
C ALA A 125 -0.31 -5.58 -7.83
N TYR A 126 -0.51 -4.28 -8.15
CA TYR A 126 -1.72 -3.80 -8.80
C TYR A 126 -1.99 -4.45 -10.16
N TRP A 127 -0.95 -4.72 -10.96
CA TRP A 127 -1.10 -5.41 -12.24
C TRP A 127 -1.44 -6.90 -12.11
N VAL A 128 -1.02 -7.56 -11.04
CA VAL A 128 -1.33 -8.97 -10.78
C VAL A 128 -2.73 -9.14 -10.18
N LEU A 129 -3.28 -8.11 -9.54
CA LEU A 129 -4.59 -8.16 -8.87
C LEU A 129 -5.74 -8.72 -9.73
N PRO A 130 -5.96 -8.30 -11.00
CA PRO A 130 -7.07 -8.82 -11.80
C PRO A 130 -7.00 -10.34 -11.97
N THR A 131 -5.82 -10.86 -12.29
CA THR A 131 -5.58 -12.30 -12.47
C THR A 131 -5.74 -13.06 -11.14
N ALA A 132 -5.27 -12.48 -10.04
CA ALA A 132 -5.45 -13.08 -8.71
C ALA A 132 -6.94 -13.13 -8.32
N VAL A 133 -7.69 -12.06 -8.58
CA VAL A 133 -9.14 -11.98 -8.33
C VAL A 133 -9.90 -12.99 -9.20
N GLU A 134 -9.62 -13.04 -10.50
CA GLU A 134 -10.23 -14.00 -11.43
C GLU A 134 -9.99 -15.44 -10.99
N LEU A 135 -8.74 -15.81 -10.68
CA LEU A 135 -8.39 -17.16 -10.22
C LEU A 135 -9.06 -17.51 -8.88
N LEU A 136 -9.06 -16.59 -7.91
CA LEU A 136 -9.61 -16.85 -6.58
C LEU A 136 -11.14 -16.95 -6.60
N ILE A 137 -11.81 -16.11 -7.39
CA ILE A 137 -13.27 -16.15 -7.53
C ILE A 137 -13.70 -17.34 -8.40
N GLY A 138 -12.90 -17.76 -9.38
CA GLY A 138 -13.18 -18.94 -10.20
C GLY A 138 -13.28 -20.27 -9.43
N PHE A 139 -12.88 -20.31 -8.14
CA PHE A 139 -13.14 -21.46 -7.26
C PHE A 139 -14.57 -21.47 -6.67
N VAL A 140 -15.35 -20.40 -6.85
CA VAL A 140 -16.75 -20.33 -6.42
C VAL A 140 -17.58 -21.21 -7.37
N PRO A 141 -18.38 -22.16 -6.86
CA PRO A 141 -19.22 -23.02 -7.69
C PRO A 141 -20.25 -22.22 -8.51
N GLU A 142 -20.57 -22.70 -9.71
CA GLU A 142 -21.61 -22.10 -10.56
C GLU A 142 -22.96 -21.98 -9.82
N GLY A 143 -23.63 -20.83 -9.98
CA GLY A 143 -24.92 -20.53 -9.35
C GLY A 143 -24.84 -19.97 -7.92
N TRP A 144 -23.64 -19.75 -7.39
CA TRP A 144 -23.43 -19.05 -6.11
C TRP A 144 -23.08 -17.58 -6.34
N GLU A 145 -23.63 -16.69 -5.51
CA GLU A 145 -23.23 -15.28 -5.51
C GLU A 145 -21.99 -15.08 -4.64
N ASN A 146 -20.99 -14.36 -5.17
CA ASN A 146 -19.81 -13.99 -4.41
C ASN A 146 -19.95 -12.57 -3.84
N ILE A 147 -20.15 -12.48 -2.53
CA ILE A 147 -20.28 -11.21 -1.81
C ILE A 147 -18.92 -10.83 -1.24
N ILE A 148 -18.29 -9.83 -1.83
CA ILE A 148 -16.98 -9.34 -1.41
C ILE A 148 -17.16 -8.11 -0.54
N SER A 149 -16.76 -8.21 0.73
CA SER A 149 -16.67 -7.05 1.61
C SER A 149 -15.50 -6.16 1.19
N GLY A 150 -15.72 -4.85 1.10
CA GLY A 150 -14.66 -3.89 0.82
C GLY A 150 -13.50 -3.97 1.82
N ALA A 151 -13.78 -4.29 3.09
CA ALA A 151 -12.75 -4.45 4.11
C ALA A 151 -11.86 -5.68 3.87
N ASP A 152 -12.46 -6.78 3.41
CA ASP A 152 -11.74 -8.01 3.09
C ASP A 152 -10.94 -7.85 1.79
N TYR A 153 -11.52 -7.17 0.80
CA TYR A 153 -10.83 -6.82 -0.44
C TYR A 153 -9.59 -5.96 -0.18
N LEU A 154 -9.72 -4.91 0.65
CA LEU A 154 -8.57 -4.08 1.02
C LEU A 154 -7.51 -4.89 1.79
N SER A 155 -7.93 -5.79 2.67
CA SER A 155 -7.02 -6.66 3.42
C SER A 155 -6.30 -7.67 2.52
N PHE A 156 -6.95 -8.10 1.45
CA PHE A 156 -6.35 -8.93 0.41
C PHE A 156 -5.31 -8.16 -0.39
N ILE A 157 -5.64 -6.96 -0.89
CA ILE A 157 -4.70 -6.08 -1.62
C ILE A 157 -3.45 -5.80 -0.78
N LEU A 158 -3.63 -5.61 0.53
CA LEU A 158 -2.53 -5.35 1.45
C LEU A 158 -1.53 -6.49 1.63
N ARG A 159 -1.97 -7.73 1.40
CA ARG A 159 -1.17 -8.94 1.65
C ARG A 159 -0.38 -9.38 0.42
N ILE A 160 -0.74 -8.88 -0.77
CA ILE A 160 -0.04 -9.10 -2.04
C ILE A 160 1.10 -8.10 -2.15
#